data_AF-A0A9E0TLD0-F1
#
_entry.id   AF-A0A9E0TLD0-F1
#
_cell.length_a   1.000
_cell.length_b   1.000
_cell.length_c   1.000
_cell.angle_alpha   90.00
_cell.angle_beta   90.00
_cell.angle_gamma   90.00
#
_symmetry.space_group_name_H-M   'P 1'
#
loop_
_entity.id
_entity.type
_entity.pdbx_description
1 polymer ?
#
loop_
_entity_poly.entity_id
_entity_poly.type
_entity_poly.pdbx_seq_one_letter_code
_entity_poly.pdbx_strand_id
1 'polypeptide(L)'
;MPKSDELVLRGSGPRIRVYCLYDDDAIAGEDANEGKLPEVPTEGDWRLSIPVTEEDYEWSSRDIKACAPYITVRKAGEELSDDSEGSGANAAVRINIDRFLQS
;
A
#
# COMPACT_ATOMS: atom_id res chain seq x y z
N MET A 1 4.50 8.67 11.08
CA MET A 1 4.36 7.47 10.22
C MET A 1 5.56 6.58 10.48
N PRO A 2 5.36 5.27 10.64
CA PRO A 2 6.48 4.33 10.78
C PRO A 2 7.34 4.29 9.51
N LYS A 3 8.68 4.17 9.67
CA LYS A 3 9.62 4.17 8.52
C LYS A 3 9.51 2.93 7.63
N SER A 4 9.17 1.78 8.22
CA SER A 4 9.15 0.50 7.53
C SER A 4 7.76 0.08 7.01
N ASP A 5 6.73 0.92 7.18
CA ASP A 5 5.36 0.61 6.77
C ASP A 5 4.90 1.61 5.70
N GLU A 6 4.37 1.11 4.58
CA GLU A 6 3.87 1.95 3.50
C GLU A 6 2.49 2.56 3.77
N LEU A 7 2.18 3.68 3.13
CA LEU A 7 0.79 4.01 2.85
C LEU A 7 0.31 3.16 1.68
N VAL A 8 -0.92 2.67 1.74
CA VAL A 8 -1.50 1.85 0.66
C VAL A 8 -2.72 2.53 0.10
N LEU A 9 -2.66 2.91 -1.17
CA LEU A 9 -3.80 3.41 -1.91
C LEU A 9 -4.35 2.30 -2.82
N ARG A 10 -5.64 2.01 -2.68
CA ARG A 10 -6.41 1.10 -3.53
C ARG A 10 -7.48 1.92 -4.26
N GLY A 11 -7.68 1.67 -5.54
CA GLY A 11 -8.72 2.31 -6.36
C GLY A 11 -9.05 1.41 -7.54
N SER A 12 -9.60 1.97 -8.61
CA SER A 12 -9.91 1.21 -9.84
C SER A 12 -8.66 0.77 -10.64
N GLY A 13 -7.48 1.27 -10.27
CA GLY A 13 -6.21 0.96 -10.92
C GLY A 13 -5.25 0.13 -10.05
N PRO A 14 -3.95 0.11 -10.39
CA PRO A 14 -2.95 -0.60 -9.62
C PRO A 14 -2.90 -0.14 -8.16
N ARG A 15 -2.60 -1.08 -7.26
CA ARG A 15 -2.29 -0.76 -5.85
C ARG A 15 -1.01 0.05 -5.77
N ILE A 16 -1.07 1.22 -5.13
CA ILE A 16 0.09 2.10 -4.93
C ILE A 16 0.56 1.97 -3.49
N ARG A 17 1.87 1.81 -3.32
CA ARG A 17 2.55 1.83 -2.03
C ARG A 17 3.44 3.06 -1.96
N VAL A 18 3.28 3.88 -0.93
CA VAL A 18 4.09 5.08 -0.72
C VAL A 18 4.91 4.90 0.55
N TYR A 19 6.22 4.99 0.42
CA TYR A 19 7.15 4.97 1.54
C TYR A 19 7.66 6.37 1.82
N CYS A 20 8.06 6.62 3.07
CA CYS A 20 8.66 7.89 3.46
C CYS A 20 10.13 7.67 3.84
N LEU A 21 10.99 8.55 3.35
CA LEU A 21 12.37 8.69 3.82
C LEU A 21 12.40 9.64 5.02
N TYR A 22 13.39 9.47 5.89
CA TYR A 22 13.55 10.27 7.11
C TYR A 22 15.03 10.62 7.30
N ASP A 23 15.27 11.68 8.08
CA ASP A 23 16.61 12.13 8.48
C ASP A 23 17.53 12.33 7.25
N ASP A 24 18.75 11.79 7.31
CA ASP A 24 19.75 11.93 6.26
C ASP A 24 19.28 11.35 4.91
N ASP A 25 18.48 10.28 4.93
CA ASP A 25 17.95 9.66 3.70
C ASP A 25 17.00 10.62 2.97
N ALA A 26 16.22 11.41 3.72
CA ALA A 26 15.33 12.42 3.16
C ALA A 26 16.10 13.63 2.61
N ILE A 27 17.24 13.96 3.22
CA ILE A 27 18.11 15.06 2.75
C ILE A 27 18.85 14.66 1.47
N ALA A 28 19.36 13.43 1.41
CA ALA A 28 20.09 12.92 0.25
C ALA A 28 19.15 12.67 -0.94
N GLY A 29 17.97 12.09 -0.69
CA GLY A 29 16.93 11.86 -1.69
C GLY A 29 17.30 10.82 -2.75
N GLU A 30 18.35 10.02 -2.53
CA GLU A 30 18.85 9.04 -3.51
C GLU A 30 17.82 7.94 -3.80
N ASP A 31 17.05 7.55 -2.79
CA ASP A 31 16.00 6.53 -2.89
C ASP A 31 14.60 7.14 -3.14
N ALA A 32 14.50 8.45 -3.35
CA ALA A 32 13.23 9.11 -3.57
C ALA A 32 12.69 8.83 -4.98
N ASN A 33 11.45 8.35 -5.07
CA ASN A 33 10.72 8.24 -6.32
C ASN A 33 9.41 9.05 -6.24
N GLU A 34 9.50 10.32 -6.59
CA GLU A 34 8.39 11.28 -6.60
C GLU A 34 7.87 11.56 -8.02
N GLY A 35 8.12 10.62 -8.94
CA GLY A 35 7.62 10.71 -10.31
C GLY A 35 6.09 10.78 -10.36
N LYS A 36 5.56 11.40 -11.42
CA LYS A 36 4.11 11.42 -11.64
C LYS A 36 3.59 10.00 -11.84
N LEU A 37 2.45 9.71 -11.21
CA LEU A 37 1.70 8.50 -11.50
C LEU A 37 1.09 8.60 -12.92
N PRO A 38 1.00 7.47 -13.65
CA PRO A 38 0.48 7.47 -15.02
C PRO A 38 -1.02 7.76 -15.10
N GLU A 39 -1.76 7.47 -14.03
CA GLU A 39 -3.21 7.62 -13.92
C GLU A 39 -3.58 8.27 -12.58
N VAL A 40 -4.77 8.87 -12.49
CA VAL A 40 -5.27 9.46 -11.25
C VAL A 40 -5.82 8.35 -10.34
N PRO A 41 -5.17 8.03 -9.21
CA PRO A 41 -5.52 6.85 -8.44
C PRO A 41 -6.70 7.06 -7.48
N THR A 42 -7.23 8.28 -7.42
CA THR A 42 -8.36 8.69 -6.56
C THR A 42 -9.64 8.97 -7.35
N GLU A 43 -9.75 8.45 -8.57
CA GLU A 43 -11.00 8.44 -9.32
C GLU A 43 -11.89 7.27 -8.87
N GLY A 44 -13.20 7.51 -8.78
CA GLY A 44 -14.18 6.48 -8.42
C GLY A 44 -14.14 6.07 -6.94
N ASP A 45 -14.29 4.77 -6.68
CA ASP A 45 -14.21 4.20 -5.33
C ASP A 45 -12.76 3.85 -5.00
N TRP A 46 -12.15 4.67 -4.16
CA TRP A 46 -10.78 4.51 -3.71
C TRP A 46 -10.69 4.54 -2.19
N ARG A 47 -9.65 3.92 -1.65
CA ARG A 47 -9.36 3.83 -0.22
C ARG A 47 -7.88 4.01 0.02
N LEU A 48 -7.53 4.82 1.02
CA LEU A 48 -6.16 5.02 1.49
C LEU A 48 -6.01 4.43 2.89
N SER A 49 -5.06 3.52 3.07
CA SER A 49 -4.70 2.98 4.38
C SER A 49 -3.38 3.57 4.87
N ILE A 50 -3.41 4.11 6.08
CA ILE A 50 -2.31 4.80 6.74
C ILE A 50 -1.83 3.99 7.95
N PRO A 51 -0.54 3.60 8.00
CA PRO A 51 0.04 2.98 9.19
C PRO A 51 0.34 4.05 10.25
N VAL A 52 -0.04 3.78 11.49
CA VAL A 52 0.29 4.60 12.66
C VAL A 52 0.92 3.77 13.76
N THR A 53 1.61 4.43 14.67
CA THR A 53 2.11 3.81 15.89
C THR A 53 0.94 3.32 16.74
N GLU A 54 1.19 2.31 17.59
CA GLU A 54 0.16 1.78 18.50
C GLU A 54 -0.42 2.88 19.40
N GLU A 55 0.44 3.78 19.88
CA GLU A 55 0.08 4.90 20.76
C GLU A 55 -0.88 5.88 20.08
N ASP A 56 -0.74 6.07 18.76
CA ASP A 56 -1.53 7.03 18.00
C ASP A 56 -2.81 6.44 17.40
N TYR A 57 -2.98 5.13 17.47
CA TYR A 57 -4.05 4.42 16.79
C TYR A 57 -5.46 4.89 17.19
N GLU A 58 -5.75 4.94 18.49
CA GLU A 58 -7.10 5.23 19.01
C GLU A 58 -7.60 6.62 18.59
N TRP A 59 -6.76 7.65 18.77
CA TRP A 59 -7.15 9.02 18.43
C TRP A 59 -7.17 9.23 16.92
N SER A 60 -6.16 8.71 16.19
CA SER A 60 -6.06 8.86 14.74
C SER A 60 -7.25 8.19 14.04
N SER A 61 -7.58 6.96 14.44
CA SER A 61 -8.69 6.19 13.86
C SER A 61 -10.03 6.90 14.06
N ARG A 62 -10.25 7.48 15.24
CA ARG A 62 -11.47 8.24 15.55
C ARG A 62 -11.59 9.51 14.72
N ASP A 63 -10.54 10.33 14.70
CA ASP A 63 -10.58 11.67 14.12
C ASP A 63 -10.57 11.60 12.58
N ILE A 64 -9.74 10.73 12.01
CA ILE A 64 -9.65 10.53 10.57
C ILE A 64 -10.96 9.96 10.03
N LYS A 65 -11.59 9.01 10.72
CA LYS A 65 -12.89 8.48 10.32
C LYS A 65 -13.99 9.54 10.30
N ALA A 66 -13.90 10.56 11.16
CA ALA A 66 -14.87 11.65 11.21
C ALA A 66 -14.71 12.66 10.06
N CYS A 67 -13.48 12.89 9.58
CA CYS A 67 -13.21 13.91 8.57
C CYS A 67 -12.95 13.36 7.15
N ALA A 68 -12.49 12.12 7.03
CA ALA A 68 -12.02 11.54 5.77
C ALA A 68 -12.51 10.08 5.62
N PRO A 69 -13.73 9.85 5.11
CA PRO A 69 -14.36 8.52 5.08
C PRO A 69 -13.65 7.51 4.16
N TYR A 70 -12.85 7.99 3.19
CA TYR A 70 -12.06 7.15 2.28
C TYR A 70 -10.71 6.72 2.87
N ILE A 71 -10.34 7.26 4.04
CA ILE A 71 -9.06 6.99 4.68
C ILE A 71 -9.28 6.07 5.88
N THR A 72 -8.49 5.01 5.97
CA THR A 72 -8.45 4.08 7.10
C THR A 72 -7.10 4.12 7.78
N VAL A 73 -7.12 3.95 9.10
CA VAL A 73 -5.93 3.91 9.94
C VAL A 73 -5.70 2.46 10.36
N ARG A 74 -4.45 2.02 10.34
CA ARG A 74 -4.05 0.68 10.81
C ARG A 74 -2.81 0.76 11.66
N LYS A 75 -2.54 -0.29 12.44
CA LYS A 75 -1.35 -0.34 13.27
C LYS A 75 -0.11 -0.66 12.43
N ALA A 76 1.04 -0.13 12.83
CA ALA A 76 2.32 -0.47 12.25
C ALA A 76 2.57 -1.99 12.34
N GLY A 77 3.11 -2.60 11.29
CA GLY A 77 3.32 -4.04 11.19
C GLY A 77 2.06 -4.88 10.93
N GLU A 78 0.87 -4.26 10.87
CA GLU A 78 -0.35 -4.96 10.46
C GLU A 78 -0.38 -5.15 8.94
N GLU A 79 -0.40 -6.40 8.50
CA GLU A 79 -0.53 -6.72 7.08
C GLU A 79 -1.93 -6.39 6.56
N LEU A 80 -1.97 -5.66 5.44
CA LEU A 80 -3.21 -5.42 4.73
C LEU A 80 -3.56 -6.65 3.89
N SER A 81 -4.62 -7.37 4.29
CA SER A 81 -5.19 -8.46 3.51
C SER A 81 -5.37 -8.03 2.06
N ASP A 82 -4.95 -8.88 1.14
CA ASP A 82 -5.05 -8.63 -0.29
C ASP A 82 -6.44 -9.00 -0.82
N ASP A 83 -7.48 -8.47 -0.19
CA ASP A 83 -8.84 -8.50 -0.72
C ASP A 83 -8.88 -7.52 -1.91
N SER A 84 -8.27 -7.94 -3.00
CA SER A 84 -8.75 -7.60 -4.32
C SER A 84 -10.11 -8.26 -4.43
N GLU A 85 -11.19 -7.50 -4.36
CA GLU A 85 -12.44 -7.89 -5.03
C GLU A 85 -12.23 -7.80 -6.56
N GLY A 86 -11.27 -8.60 -7.03
CA GLY A 86 -11.10 -9.03 -8.40
C GLY A 86 -11.16 -10.55 -8.35
N SER A 87 -12.29 -11.12 -8.76
CA SER A 87 -12.44 -12.56 -8.94
C SER A 87 -11.47 -13.03 -10.02
N GLY A 88 -10.23 -13.32 -9.62
CA GLY A 88 -9.17 -13.89 -10.42
C GLY A 88 -8.60 -15.04 -9.63
N ALA A 89 -9.08 -16.25 -9.94
CA ALA A 89 -8.66 -17.50 -9.32
C ALA A 89 -7.14 -17.55 -9.12
N ASN A 90 -6.72 -18.04 -7.94
CA ASN A 90 -5.37 -18.49 -7.66
C ASN A 90 -4.84 -19.39 -8.80
N ALA A 91 -4.22 -18.79 -9.81
CA ALA A 91 -3.41 -19.50 -10.77
C ALA A 91 -2.07 -19.74 -10.09
N ALA A 92 -2.01 -20.78 -9.27
CA ALA A 92 -0.75 -21.38 -8.87
C ALA A 92 0.03 -21.66 -10.17
N VAL A 93 1.08 -20.89 -10.43
CA VAL A 93 1.97 -21.10 -11.57
C VAL A 93 2.64 -22.44 -11.36
N ARG A 94 2.14 -23.48 -12.03
CA ARG A 94 2.75 -24.81 -12.05
C ARG A 94 3.80 -24.82 -13.15
N ILE A 95 5.06 -24.58 -12.77
CA ILE A 95 6.20 -24.78 -13.66
C ILE A 95 6.42 -26.29 -13.80
N ASN A 96 6.30 -26.81 -15.02
CA ASN A 96 6.64 -28.19 -15.32
C ASN A 96 8.14 -28.29 -15.61
N ILE A 97 8.91 -28.70 -14.58
CA ILE A 97 10.37 -28.78 -14.62
C ILE A 97 10.84 -29.79 -15.68
N ASP A 98 10.10 -30.89 -15.88
CA ASP A 98 10.44 -31.92 -16.88
C ASP A 98 10.43 -31.37 -18.31
N ARG A 99 9.53 -30.42 -18.60
CA ARG A 99 9.46 -29.78 -19.92
C ARG A 99 10.56 -28.73 -20.15
N PHE A 100 11.08 -28.11 -19.09
CA PHE A 100 12.17 -27.13 -19.17
C PHE A 100 13.53 -27.77 -19.47
N LEU A 101 13.77 -29.00 -19.00
CA LEU A 101 15.05 -29.69 -19.15
C LEU A 101 15.19 -30.48 -20.48
N GLN A 102 14.16 -30.48 -21.34
CA GLN A 102 14.17 -31.15 -22.64
C GLN A 102 14.46 -30.22 -23.83
N SER A 103 14.73 -28.93 -23.58
CA SER A 103 15.16 -27.95 -24.60
C SER A 103 16.65 -27.70 -24.56
#